data_AF-R6YJ60-F1
#
_entry.id   AF-R6YJ60-F1
#
_cell.length_a   1.000
_cell.length_b   1.000
_cell.length_c   1.000
_cell.angle_alpha   90.00
_cell.angle_beta   90.00
_cell.angle_gamma   90.00
#
_symmetry.space_group_name_H-M   'P 1'
#
loop_
_entity.id
_entity.type
_entity.pdbx_description
1 polymer ?
#
loop_
_entity_poly.entity_id
_entity_poly.type
_entity_poly.pdbx_seq_one_letter_code
_entity_poly.pdbx_strand_id
1 'polypeptide(L)' 'MNGNPLINETLLQMKYARVISLLAKKLAVPEDKAMAIFYNSKTYSNLNDLRNGLQNMSDAFLVDEIIQESSASLHKA' A
#
# COMPACT_ATOMS: atom_id res chain seq x y z
N MET A 1 16.74 3.95 16.21
CA MET A 1 16.10 2.65 15.91
C MET A 1 14.80 2.62 16.70
N ASN A 2 13.68 2.99 16.07
CA ASN A 2 12.38 3.12 16.75
C ASN A 2 11.37 2.16 16.09
N GLY A 3 11.69 0.87 16.05
CA GLY A 3 10.76 -0.17 15.59
C GLY A 3 9.92 -0.67 16.77
N ASN A 4 8.61 -0.79 16.59
CA ASN A 4 7.76 -1.54 17.50
C ASN A 4 8.24 -3.01 17.50
N PRO A 5 8.68 -3.59 18.64
CA PRO A 5 9.25 -4.94 18.68
C PRO A 5 8.25 -6.05 18.28
N LEU A 6 6.96 -5.72 18.15
CA LEU A 6 5.91 -6.65 17.73
C LEU A 6 5.71 -6.73 16.21
N ILE A 7 6.30 -5.81 15.44
CA ILE A 7 6.14 -5.79 13.99
C ILE A 7 7.36 -6.42 13.35
N ASN A 8 7.15 -7.61 12.80
CA ASN A 8 8.13 -8.29 11.99
C ASN A 8 8.22 -7.58 10.63
N GLU A 9 9.30 -6.82 10.42
CA GLU A 9 9.58 -6.11 9.17
C GLU A 9 9.48 -7.04 7.95
N THR A 10 9.89 -8.31 8.08
CA THR A 10 9.77 -9.30 6.99
C THR A 10 8.31 -9.54 6.62
N LEU A 11 7.41 -9.66 7.60
CA LEU A 11 5.98 -9.85 7.34
C LEU A 11 5.36 -8.62 6.68
N LEU A 12 5.81 -7.42 7.06
CA LEU A 12 5.36 -6.18 6.47
C LEU A 12 5.80 -6.07 4.99
N GLN A 13 7.05 -6.44 4.69
CA GLN A 13 7.53 -6.51 3.30
C GLN A 13 6.76 -7.55 2.47
N MET A 14 6.45 -8.72 3.03
CA MET A 14 5.61 -9.72 2.35
C MET A 14 4.20 -9.18 2.07
N LYS A 15 3.63 -8.40 2.99
CA LYS A 15 2.35 -7.74 2.79
C LYS A 15 2.42 -6.73 1.64
N TYR A 16 3.48 -5.92 1.56
CA TYR A 16 3.67 -4.98 0.45
C TYR A 16 3.70 -5.70 -0.90
N ALA A 17 4.46 -6.79 -1.01
CA ALA A 17 4.51 -7.60 -2.23
C ALA A 17 3.12 -8.12 -2.65
N ARG A 18 2.31 -8.58 -1.68
CA ARG A 18 0.92 -9.03 -1.93
C ARG A 18 0.01 -7.90 -2.41
N VAL A 19 0.09 -6.73 -1.77
CA VAL A 19 -0.69 -5.54 -2.14
C VAL A 19 -0.32 -5.06 -3.54
N ILE A 20 0.98 -4.97 -3.86
CA ILE A 20 1.48 -4.59 -5.19
C ILE A 20 0.99 -5.56 -6.26
N SER A 21 1.09 -6.88 -6.03
CA SER A 21 0.64 -7.89 -7.00
C SER A 21 -0.88 -7.84 -7.22
N LEU A 22 -1.67 -7.61 -6.15
CA LEU A 22 -3.11 -7.45 -6.26
C LEU A 22 -3.49 -6.15 -6.98
N LEU A 23 -2.77 -5.04 -6.72
CA LEU A 23 -2.95 -3.76 -7.38
C LEU A 23 -2.69 -3.86 -8.90
N ALA A 24 -1.59 -4.52 -9.29
CA ALA A 24 -1.26 -4.79 -10.69
C ALA A 24 -2.40 -5.53 -11.41
N LYS A 25 -2.96 -6.56 -10.76
CA LYS A 25 -4.08 -7.34 -11.27
C LYS A 25 -5.36 -6.49 -11.41
N LYS A 26 -5.72 -5.71 -10.39
CA LYS A 26 -6.95 -4.89 -10.41
C LYS A 26 -6.90 -3.78 -11.46
N LEU A 27 -5.73 -3.16 -11.65
CA LEU A 27 -5.55 -2.07 -12.63
C LEU A 27 -5.18 -2.56 -14.03
N ALA A 28 -4.95 -3.87 -14.21
CA ALA A 28 -4.44 -4.45 -15.45
C ALA A 28 -3.15 -3.77 -15.95
N VAL A 29 -2.23 -3.47 -15.02
CA VAL A 29 -0.93 -2.85 -15.31
C VAL A 29 0.22 -3.80 -14.96
N PRO A 30 1.40 -3.64 -15.59
CA PRO A 30 2.59 -4.38 -15.19
C PRO A 30 3.00 -4.05 -13.74
N GLU A 31 3.69 -4.99 -13.08
CA GLU A 31 4.05 -4.86 -11.65
C GLU A 31 4.95 -3.66 -11.35
N ASP A 32 5.82 -3.26 -12.27
CA ASP A 32 6.67 -2.06 -12.12
C ASP A 32 5.85 -0.76 -12.00
N LYS A 33 4.78 -0.64 -12.80
CA LYS A 33 3.82 0.47 -12.68
C LYS A 33 3.03 0.40 -11.38
N ALA A 34 2.60 -0.79 -10.97
CA ALA A 34 1.90 -0.97 -9.70
C ALA A 34 2.80 -0.62 -8.49
N MET A 35 4.09 -0.98 -8.54
CA MET A 35 5.09 -0.58 -7.54
C MET A 35 5.19 0.94 -7.44
N ALA A 36 5.32 1.63 -8.58
CA ALA A 36 5.40 3.08 -8.60
C ALA A 36 4.15 3.75 -7.99
N ILE A 37 2.95 3.23 -8.31
CA ILE A 37 1.69 3.72 -7.72
C ILE A 37 1.67 3.47 -6.21
N PHE A 38 2.02 2.26 -5.77
CA PHE A 38 2.04 1.88 -4.36
C PHE A 38 2.98 2.77 -3.54
N TYR A 39 4.24 2.93 -3.95
CA TYR A 39 5.22 3.71 -3.19
C TYR A 39 4.94 5.22 -3.17
N ASN A 40 4.18 5.72 -4.14
CA ASN A 40 3.75 7.12 -4.19
C ASN A 40 2.39 7.38 -3.48
N SER A 41 1.79 6.35 -2.87
CA SER A 41 0.50 6.47 -2.19
C SER A 41 0.62 7.01 -0.75
N LYS A 42 -0.41 7.71 -0.28
CA LYS A 42 -0.55 8.08 1.13
C LYS A 42 -0.79 6.84 1.98
N THR A 43 -1.50 5.85 1.45
CA THR A 43 -1.68 4.54 2.08
C THR A 43 -0.34 3.88 2.44
N TYR A 44 0.66 3.90 1.55
CA TYR A 44 2.02 3.42 1.86
C TYR A 44 2.68 4.23 2.97
N SER A 45 2.61 5.56 2.89
CA SER A 45 3.15 6.43 3.94
C SER A 45 2.55 6.12 5.31
N ASN A 46 1.25 5.82 5.34
CA ASN A 46 0.51 5.42 6.54
C ASN A 46 0.87 4.00 7.00
N LEU A 47 1.14 3.05 6.10
CA LEU A 47 1.57 1.71 6.47
C LEU A 47 2.92 1.70 7.24
N ASN A 48 3.72 2.75 7.08
CA ASN A 48 4.94 2.95 7.87
C ASN A 48 4.67 3.56 9.27
N ASP A 49 3.50 4.18 9.50
CA ASP A 49 3.08 4.67 10.82
C ASP A 49 2.21 3.63 11.55
N LEU A 50 2.87 2.81 12.35
CA LEU A 50 2.28 1.65 13.02
C LEU A 50 1.13 1.99 13.99
N ARG A 51 0.98 3.27 14.37
CA ARG A 51 -0.04 3.75 15.31
C ARG A 51 -1.44 3.76 14.73
N ASN A 52 -1.58 3.77 13.40
CA ASN A 52 -2.90 3.78 12.74
C ASN A 52 -3.52 2.38 12.55
N GLY A 53 -2.74 1.31 12.78
CA GLY A 53 -3.22 -0.07 12.65
C GLY A 53 -3.49 -0.54 11.20
N LEU A 54 -3.09 0.24 10.19
CA LEU A 54 -3.37 -0.04 8.78
C LEU A 54 -2.73 -1.35 8.30
N GLN A 55 -1.63 -1.77 8.92
CA GLN A 55 -0.98 -3.07 8.70
C GLN A 55 -1.90 -4.27 8.98
N ASN A 56 -2.93 -4.10 9.81
CA ASN A 56 -3.89 -5.15 10.15
C ASN A 56 -5.05 -5.25 9.15
N MET A 57 -5.22 -4.25 8.28
CA MET A 57 -6.29 -4.25 7.27
C MET A 57 -5.99 -5.27 6.15
N SER A 58 -7.02 -5.72 5.46
CA SER A 58 -6.87 -6.69 4.37
C SER A 58 -6.13 -6.07 3.17
N ASP A 59 -5.46 -6.90 2.37
CA ASP A 59 -4.77 -6.40 1.17
C ASP A 59 -5.75 -5.76 0.18
N ALA A 60 -6.97 -6.31 0.08
CA ALA A 60 -8.01 -5.76 -0.79
C ALA A 60 -8.40 -4.34 -0.37
N PHE A 61 -8.57 -4.10 0.94
CA PHE A 61 -8.85 -2.77 1.46
C PHE A 61 -7.75 -1.77 1.11
N LEU A 62 -6.48 -2.16 1.30
CA LEU A 62 -5.34 -1.29 0.98
C LEU A 62 -5.26 -0.97 -0.50
N VAL A 63 -5.53 -1.95 -1.37
CA VAL A 63 -5.57 -1.72 -2.82
C VAL A 63 -6.69 -0.74 -3.19
N ASP A 64 -7.87 -0.88 -2.60
CA ASP A 64 -9.01 0.00 -2.90
C ASP A 64 -8.73 1.45 -2.47
N GLU A 65 -8.14 1.66 -1.29
CA GLU A 65 -7.68 2.98 -0.83
C GLU A 65 -6.67 3.60 -1.82
N ILE A 66 -5.67 2.84 -2.27
CA ILE A 66 -4.64 3.32 -3.22
C ILE A 66 -5.27 3.72 -4.57
N ILE A 67 -6.23 2.93 -5.07
CA ILE A 67 -6.94 3.23 -6.32
C ILE A 67 -7.78 4.51 -6.16
N GLN A 68 -8.44 4.66 -5.02
CA GLN A 68 -9.24 5.85 -4.71
C GLN A 68 -8.36 7.10 -4.60
N GLU A 69 -7.18 7.02 -3.97
CA GLU A 69 -6.19 8.11 -3.91
C GLU A 69 -5.73 8.56 -5.30
N SER A 70 -5.47 7.59 -6.18
CA SER A 70 -5.03 7.85 -7.56
C SER A 70 -6.12 8.55 -8.36
N SER A 71 -7.38 8.10 -8.22
CA SER A 71 -8.54 8.69 -8.89
C SER A 71 -8.87 10.09 -8.37
N ALA A 72 -8.76 10.32 -7.06
CA ALA A 72 -8.99 11.62 -6.44
C ALA A 72 -7.92 12.65 -6.80
N SER A 73 -6.69 12.20 -7.08
CA SER A 73 -5.60 13.08 -7.52
C SER A 73 -5.81 13.61 -8.95
N LEU A 74 -6.52 12.88 -9.82
CA LEU A 74 -6.88 13.36 -11.16
C LEU A 74 -7.92 14.50 -11.14
N HIS A 75 -8.73 14.63 -10.09
CA HIS A 75 -9.79 15.65 -10.01
C HIS A 75 -9.32 16.97 -9.38
N LYS A 76 -8.03 17.08 -9.03
CA LYS A 76 -7.42 18.30 -8.44
C LYS A 76 -6.55 19.09 -9.43
N ALA A 77 -6.54 18.72 -10.71
CA ALA A 77 -5.84 19.41 -11.79
C ALA A 77 -6.80 20.22 -12.66
#